data_AF-A0A6J6LZ60-F1
#
_entry.id   AF-A0A6J6LZ60-F1
#
_cell.length_a   1.000
_cell.length_b   1.000
_cell.length_c   1.000
_cell.angle_alpha   90.00
_cell.angle_beta   90.00
_cell.angle_gamma   90.00
#
_symmetry.space_group_name_H-M   'P 1'
#
loop_
_entity.id
_entity.type
_entity.pdbx_description
1 polymer ?
#
loop_
_entity_poly.entity_id
_entity_poly.type
_entity_poly.pdbx_seq_one_letter_code
_entity_poly.pdbx_strand_id
1 'polypeptide(L)' 'MGLFELAAIHLSSEPPRLKDAQLAIDALGYMVEGLGDRIGEHHDTLLAALGNIRLVYVQKSSPPPVS' A
#
# COMPACT_ATOMS: atom_id res chain seq x y z
N MET A 1 -0.39 12.34 7.68
CA MET A 1 -0.85 10.95 7.69
C MET A 1 -1.88 10.73 6.59
N GLY A 2 -1.41 10.31 5.42
CA GLY A 2 -2.22 9.84 4.29
C GLY A 2 -2.31 8.32 4.21
N LEU A 3 -3.00 7.80 3.18
CA LEU A 3 -3.28 6.36 3.02
C LEU A 3 -2.04 5.49 2.91
N PHE A 4 -0.98 5.98 2.24
CA PHE A 4 0.32 5.30 2.19
C PHE A 4 0.93 5.14 3.59
N GLU A 5 0.98 6.23 4.37
CA GLU A 5 1.54 6.21 5.73
C GLU A 5 0.73 5.32 6.66
N LEU A 6 -0.60 5.31 6.51
CA LEU A 6 -1.49 4.43 7.25
C LEU A 6 -1.21 2.95 6.94
N ALA A 7 -1.12 2.58 5.66
CA ALA A 7 -0.75 1.23 5.24
C ALA A 7 0.60 0.80 5.82
N ALA A 8 1.61 1.68 5.77
CA ALA A 8 2.93 1.42 6.32
C ALA A 8 2.89 1.15 7.83
N ILE A 9 2.13 1.95 8.61
CA ILE A 9 1.96 1.74 10.05
C ILE A 9 1.35 0.35 10.37
N HIS A 10 0.35 -0.08 9.59
CA HIS A 10 -0.25 -1.41 9.76
C HIS A 10 0.72 -2.55 9.39
N LEU A 11 1.51 -2.39 8.33
CA LEU A 11 2.52 -3.37 7.89
C LEU A 11 3.75 -3.47 8.81
N SER A 12 4.10 -2.37 9.49
CA SER A 12 5.20 -2.31 10.45
C SER A 12 4.82 -2.81 11.85
N SER A 13 3.56 -3.18 12.08
CA SER A 13 3.12 -3.75 13.36
C SER A 13 3.61 -5.19 13.53
N GLU A 14 3.70 -5.66 14.77
CA GLU A 14 4.12 -7.03 15.10
C GLU A 14 3.04 -7.71 15.98
N PRO A 15 2.24 -8.65 15.44
CA PRO A 15 2.24 -9.11 14.05
C PRO A 15 1.67 -8.05 13.07
N PRO A 16 2.00 -8.11 11.77
CA PRO A 16 1.46 -7.19 10.77
C PRO A 16 -0.08 -7.21 10.75
N ARG A 17 -0.72 -6.04 10.78
CA ARG A 17 -2.18 -5.92 10.68
C ARG A 17 -2.62 -5.94 9.22
N LEU A 18 -2.56 -7.13 8.60
CA LEU A 18 -2.75 -7.29 7.15
C LEU A 18 -4.09 -6.75 6.64
N LYS A 19 -5.21 -7.02 7.34
CA LYS A 19 -6.54 -6.53 6.91
C LYS A 19 -6.63 -5.01 6.86
N ASP A 20 -6.09 -4.35 7.89
CA ASP A 20 -6.11 -2.88 7.95
C ASP A 20 -5.16 -2.27 6.91
N ALA A 21 -3.98 -2.88 6.73
CA ALA A 21 -3.04 -2.49 5.68
C ALA A 21 -3.69 -2.61 4.29
N GLN A 22 -4.37 -3.73 4.02
CA GLN A 22 -5.08 -3.96 2.77
C GLN A 22 -6.14 -2.88 2.51
N LEU A 23 -6.96 -2.54 3.52
CA LEU A 23 -7.98 -1.50 3.36
C LEU A 23 -7.38 -0.15 2.97
N ALA A 24 -6.26 0.24 3.59
CA ALA A 24 -5.56 1.48 3.26
C ALA A 24 -4.92 1.43 1.86
N ILE A 25 -4.36 0.29 1.45
CA ILE A 25 -3.79 0.07 0.12
C ILE A 25 -4.88 0.12 -0.96
N ASP A 26 -6.03 -0.50 -0.72
CA ASP A 26 -7.16 -0.51 -1.64
C ASP A 26 -7.70 0.91 -1.82
N ALA A 27 -7.89 1.66 -0.73
CA ALA A 27 -8.30 3.06 -0.80
C ALA A 27 -7.29 3.93 -1.57
N LEU A 28 -5.98 3.71 -1.35
CA LEU A 28 -4.93 4.40 -2.11
C LEU A 28 -5.00 4.02 -3.59
N GLY A 29 -5.22 2.75 -3.91
CA GLY A 29 -5.40 2.24 -5.27
C GLY A 29 -6.59 2.88 -5.96
N TYR A 30 -7.77 2.86 -5.35
CA TYR A 30 -8.97 3.52 -5.87
C TYR A 30 -8.75 5.00 -6.14
N MET A 31 -8.03 5.70 -5.26
CA MET A 31 -7.71 7.11 -5.47
C MET A 31 -6.74 7.30 -6.64
N VAL A 32 -5.60 6.61 -6.63
CA VAL A 32 -4.51 6.82 -7.60
C VAL A 32 -4.92 6.33 -8.98
N GLU A 33 -5.37 5.09 -9.08
CA GLU A 33 -5.73 4.45 -10.35
C GLU A 33 -7.09 4.94 -10.85
N GLY A 34 -8.02 5.25 -9.94
CA GLY A 34 -9.36 5.70 -10.30
C GLY A 34 -9.45 7.18 -10.67
N LEU A 35 -8.67 8.07 -10.03
CA LEU A 35 -8.63 9.48 -10.41
C LEU A 35 -7.66 9.76 -11.57
N GLY A 36 -6.58 8.96 -11.69
CA GLY A 36 -5.62 9.07 -12.79
C GLY A 36 -5.08 10.50 -12.94
N ASP A 37 -5.14 11.02 -14.17
CA ASP A 37 -4.69 12.37 -14.55
C ASP A 37 -5.29 13.50 -13.70
N ARG A 38 -6.45 13.30 -13.06
CA ARG A 38 -7.08 14.30 -12.18
C ARG A 38 -6.26 14.60 -10.92
N ILE A 39 -5.30 13.75 -10.58
CA ILE A 39 -4.33 13.96 -9.49
C ILE A 39 -3.27 14.99 -9.89
N GLY A 40 -3.06 15.23 -11.19
CA GLY A 40 -2.05 16.15 -11.69
C GLY A 40 -0.64 15.61 -11.53
N GLU A 41 0.32 16.51 -11.26
CA GLU A 41 1.76 16.22 -11.30
C GLU A 41 2.24 15.13 -10.33
N HIS A 42 1.44 14.80 -9.31
CA HIS A 42 1.81 13.80 -8.30
C HIS A 42 1.38 12.36 -8.67
N HIS A 43 0.62 12.17 -9.75
CA HIS A 43 0.06 10.87 -10.11
C HIS A 43 1.12 9.77 -10.19
N ASP A 44 2.19 9.99 -10.96
CA ASP A 44 3.22 8.97 -11.18
C ASP A 44 4.01 8.67 -9.90
N THR A 45 4.22 9.67 -9.05
CA THR A 45 4.87 9.49 -7.74
C THR A 45 4.00 8.62 -6.83
N LEU A 46 2.69 8.88 -6.79
CA LEU A 46 1.74 8.10 -6.00
C LEU A 46 1.54 6.69 -6.56
N LEU A 47 1.58 6.52 -7.87
CA LEU A 47 1.51 5.22 -8.54
C LEU A 47 2.73 4.37 -8.21
N ALA A 48 3.93 4.95 -8.23
CA ALA A 48 5.15 4.28 -7.80
C ALA A 48 5.10 3.89 -6.31
N ALA A 49 4.63 4.79 -5.44
CA ALA A 49 4.45 4.51 -4.01
C ALA A 49 3.43 3.39 -3.75
N LEU A 50 2.31 3.38 -4.48
CA LEU A 50 1.30 2.32 -4.45
C LEU A 50 1.89 0.96 -4.86
N GLY A 51 2.69 0.93 -5.93
CA GLY A 51 3.39 -0.28 -6.35
C GLY A 51 4.34 -0.82 -5.27
N ASN A 52 5.13 0.07 -4.66
CA ASN A 52 6.05 -0.31 -3.60
C ASN A 52 5.31 -0.87 -2.36
N ILE A 53 4.26 -0.21 -1.88
CA ILE A 53 3.55 -0.68 -0.68
C ILE A 53 2.80 -2.00 -0.93
N ARG A 54 2.30 -2.26 -2.15
CA ARG A 54 1.73 -3.55 -2.55
C ARG A 54 2.78 -4.68 -2.51
N LEU A 55 4.01 -4.41 -2.93
CA LEU A 55 5.11 -5.39 -2.80
C LEU A 55 5.44 -5.71 -1.35
N VAL A 56 5.51 -4.69 -0.48
CA VAL A 56 5.74 -4.90 0.96
C VAL A 56 4.59 -5.72 1.58
N TYR A 57 3.34 -5.47 1.20
CA TYR A 57 2.20 -6.27 1.64
C TYR A 57 2.36 -7.75 1.27
N VAL A 58 2.71 -8.05 0.01
CA VAL A 58 2.93 -9.44 -0.42
C VAL A 58 4.03 -10.09 0.41
N GLN A 59 5.19 -9.44 0.57
CA GLN A 59 6.30 -9.94 1.38
C GLN A 59 5.90 -10.24 2.82
N LYS A 60 5.07 -9.39 3.44
CA LYS A 60 4.56 -9.56 4.81
C LYS A 60 3.45 -10.59 4.92
N SER A 61 2.74 -10.88 3.83
CA SER A 61 1.66 -11.88 3.77
C SER A 61 2.14 -13.29 3.44
N SER A 62 3.33 -13.41 2.82
CA SER A 62 3.90 -14.69 2.45
C SER A 62 4.40 -15.46 3.67
N PRO A 63 4.13 -16.77 3.76
CA PRO A 63 4.81 -17.64 4.72
C PRO A 63 6.34 -17.55 4.54
N PRO A 64 7.14 -17.69 5.61
CA PRO A 64 8.59 -17.78 5.47
C PRO A 64 8.94 -18.93 4.51
N PRO A 65 9.97 -18.76 3.65
CA PRO A 65 10.36 -19.80 2.70
C PRO A 65 10.67 -21.10 3.44
N VAL A 66 10.02 -22.18 3.01
CA VAL A 66 10.26 -23.52 3.55
C VAL A 66 11.67 -23.93 3.12
N SER A 67 12.56 -24.12 4.10
CA SER A 67 13.95 -24.58 3.89
C SER A 67 14.01 -26.08 3.63
#